data_AF-C7G392-F1
#
_entry.id   AF-C7G392-F1
#
_cell.length_a   1.000
_cell.length_b   1.000
_cell.length_c   1.000
_cell.angle_alpha   90.00
_cell.angle_beta   90.00
_cell.angle_gamma   90.00
#
_symmetry.space_group_name_H-M   'P 1'
#
loop_
_entity.id
_entity.type
_entity.pdbx_description
1 polymer ?
#
loop_
_entity_poly.entity_id
_entity_poly.type
_entity_poly.pdbx_seq_one_letter_code
_entity_poly.pdbx_strand_id
1 'polypeptide(L)'
;MIKNSSSGTEVKVLAQHIRMSVFKARRVIDQIRGRSYEEALMILELMPYRASYPILKWVYSAAANASHNMGLNEADSFISKAEVNGGALVKKLRPRARGRSYPIKKPTCHITIVLKEKSKS
;
A
#
# COMPACT_ATOMS: atom_id res chain seq x y z
N MET A 1 1.19 5.70 29.56
CA MET A 1 2.05 4.52 29.27
C MET A 1 1.74 4.03 27.86
N ILE A 2 2.60 4.32 26.88
CA ILE A 2 2.55 3.69 25.56
C ILE A 2 3.86 2.91 25.44
N LYS A 3 3.78 1.58 25.54
CA LYS A 3 4.93 0.71 25.27
C LYS A 3 5.21 0.78 23.77
N ASN A 4 6.23 1.53 23.35
CA ASN A 4 6.79 1.39 22.01
C ASN A 4 7.60 0.08 21.99
N SER A 5 6.93 -1.03 21.74
CA SER A 5 7.58 -2.31 21.44
C SER A 5 7.75 -2.45 19.93
N SER A 6 8.95 -2.17 19.41
CA SER A 6 9.53 -2.95 18.30
C SER A 6 10.97 -2.54 18.01
N SER A 7 11.91 -3.18 18.70
CA SER A 7 13.31 -3.28 18.31
C SER A 7 13.50 -4.43 17.31
N GLY A 8 12.80 -4.37 16.18
CA GLY A 8 12.87 -5.38 15.13
C GLY A 8 13.16 -4.72 13.79
N THR A 9 14.00 -5.36 12.97
CA THR A 9 14.38 -4.91 11.63
C THR A 9 13.13 -4.67 10.78
N GLU A 10 12.89 -3.41 10.41
CA GLU A 10 11.71 -3.00 9.66
C GLU A 10 12.09 -2.28 8.37
N VAL A 11 11.49 -2.70 7.25
CA VAL A 11 11.72 -2.11 5.94
C VAL A 11 10.47 -1.37 5.54
N LYS A 12 10.59 -0.04 5.41
CA LYS A 12 9.48 0.82 5.01
C LYS A 12 9.62 1.20 3.54
N VAL A 13 8.53 1.05 2.80
CA VAL A 13 8.39 1.53 1.43
C VAL A 13 7.24 2.51 1.33
N LEU A 14 7.49 3.62 0.65
CA LEU A 14 6.53 4.70 0.44
C LEU A 14 6.28 4.89 -1.05
N ALA A 15 5.02 4.69 -1.44
CA ALA A 15 4.52 5.02 -2.76
C ALA A 15 3.79 6.36 -2.73
N GLN A 16 4.19 7.30 -3.59
CA GLN A 16 3.61 8.63 -3.61
C GLN A 16 2.85 8.94 -4.89
N HIS A 17 1.84 9.81 -4.77
CA HIS A 17 1.08 10.38 -5.90
C HIS A 17 0.41 9.34 -6.82
N ILE A 18 0.00 8.19 -6.27
CA ILE A 18 -0.71 7.17 -7.04
C ILE A 18 -2.08 7.71 -7.41
N ARG A 19 -2.41 7.72 -8.71
CA ARG A 19 -3.70 8.21 -9.23
C ARG A 19 -4.83 7.20 -9.00
N MET A 20 -5.27 7.08 -7.75
CA MET A 20 -6.43 6.29 -7.36
C MET A 20 -7.12 6.86 -6.12
N SER A 21 -8.34 6.40 -5.87
CA SER A 21 -9.06 6.74 -4.65
C SER A 21 -8.52 5.93 -3.48
N VAL A 22 -8.33 6.59 -2.35
CA VAL A 22 -7.91 5.98 -1.07
C VAL A 22 -8.77 4.76 -0.72
N PHE A 23 -10.10 4.85 -0.87
CA PHE A 23 -11.01 3.75 -0.52
C PHE A 23 -10.83 2.52 -1.41
N LYS A 24 -10.49 2.71 -2.70
CA LYS A 24 -10.23 1.60 -3.62
C LYS A 24 -8.91 0.89 -3.29
N ALA A 25 -7.90 1.65 -2.86
CA ALA A 25 -6.63 1.08 -2.40
C ALA A 25 -6.79 0.36 -1.06
N ARG A 26 -7.50 0.97 -0.09
CA ARG A 26 -7.75 0.38 1.24
C ARG A 26 -8.40 -0.99 1.16
N ARG A 27 -9.38 -1.16 0.27
CA ARG A 27 -10.02 -2.46 0.02
C ARG A 27 -9.02 -3.61 -0.22
N VAL A 28 -7.93 -3.32 -0.93
CA VAL A 28 -6.87 -4.31 -1.22
C VAL A 28 -5.88 -4.39 -0.05
N ILE A 29 -5.42 -3.24 0.45
CA ILE A 29 -4.45 -3.15 1.53
C ILE A 29 -4.92 -3.83 2.81
N ASP A 30 -6.21 -3.74 3.13
CA ASP A 30 -6.78 -4.36 4.32
C ASP A 30 -6.73 -5.90 4.27
N GLN A 31 -6.66 -6.51 3.08
CA GLN A 31 -6.57 -7.98 2.93
C GLN A 31 -5.16 -8.52 3.15
N ILE A 32 -4.13 -7.74 2.78
CA ILE A 32 -2.73 -8.15 2.87
C ILE A 32 -2.07 -7.79 4.22
N ARG A 33 -2.75 -7.00 5.06
CA ARG A 33 -2.23 -6.60 6.37
C ARG A 33 -2.08 -7.83 7.28
N GLY A 34 -0.89 -8.04 7.82
CA GLY A 34 -0.58 -9.16 8.71
C GLY A 34 -0.32 -10.50 8.00
N ARG A 35 -0.34 -10.53 6.67
CA ARG A 35 -0.05 -11.74 5.87
C ARG A 35 1.45 -11.92 5.66
N SER A 36 1.86 -13.16 5.41
CA SER A 36 3.22 -13.42 4.92
C SER A 36 3.42 -12.80 3.53
N TYR A 37 4.67 -12.57 3.15
CA TYR A 37 5.00 -12.03 1.83
C TYR A 37 4.46 -12.91 0.70
N GLU A 38 4.64 -14.23 0.79
CA GLU A 38 4.17 -15.20 -0.21
C GLU A 38 2.65 -15.22 -0.35
N GLU A 39 1.91 -15.24 0.78
CA GLU A 39 0.44 -15.17 0.76
C GLU A 39 -0.04 -13.86 0.13
N ALA A 40 0.61 -12.74 0.46
CA ALA A 40 0.26 -11.45 -0.08
C ALA A 40 0.46 -11.39 -1.60
N LEU A 41 1.53 -11.97 -2.14
CA LEU A 41 1.77 -12.06 -3.58
C LEU A 41 0.64 -12.82 -4.29
N MET A 42 0.31 -14.02 -3.82
CA MET A 42 -0.77 -14.83 -4.41
C MET A 42 -2.11 -14.09 -4.40
N ILE A 43 -2.47 -13.47 -3.27
CA ILE A 43 -3.73 -12.71 -3.14
C ILE A 43 -3.76 -11.54 -4.14
N LEU A 44 -2.64 -10.82 -4.28
CA LEU A 44 -2.56 -9.64 -5.12
C LEU A 44 -2.59 -9.97 -6.62
N GLU A 45 -1.99 -11.09 -7.03
CA GLU A 45 -2.00 -11.55 -8.42
C GLU A 45 -3.39 -11.98 -8.89
N LEU A 46 -4.14 -12.67 -8.04
CA LEU A 46 -5.46 -13.21 -8.39
C LEU A 46 -6.61 -12.21 -8.14
N MET A 47 -6.34 -11.08 -7.49
CA MET A 47 -7.37 -10.11 -7.15
C MET A 47 -7.95 -9.41 -8.40
N PRO A 48 -9.28 -9.29 -8.54
CA PRO A 48 -9.91 -8.66 -9.70
C PRO A 48 -9.84 -7.12 -9.68
N TYR A 49 -9.18 -6.52 -8.67
CA TYR A 49 -9.16 -5.08 -8.50
C TYR A 49 -7.97 -4.45 -9.20
N ARG A 50 -8.19 -3.40 -9.99
CA ARG A 50 -7.11 -2.60 -10.60
C ARG A 50 -6.07 -2.06 -9.58
N ALA A 51 -6.48 -1.89 -8.32
CA ALA A 51 -5.57 -1.44 -7.27
C ALA A 51 -4.52 -2.48 -6.87
N SER A 52 -4.71 -3.77 -7.19
CA SER A 52 -3.76 -4.83 -6.89
C SER A 52 -2.44 -4.63 -7.62
N TYR A 53 -2.47 -4.34 -8.92
CA TYR A 53 -1.28 -4.16 -9.75
C TYR A 53 -0.24 -3.17 -9.19
N PRO A 54 -0.59 -1.90 -8.86
CA PRO A 54 0.38 -1.00 -8.27
C PRO A 54 0.83 -1.46 -6.88
N ILE A 55 -0.05 -2.05 -6.06
CA ILE A 55 0.32 -2.55 -4.73
C ILE A 55 1.31 -3.70 -4.85
N LEU A 56 1.09 -4.64 -5.77
CA LEU A 56 1.98 -5.76 -6.08
C LEU A 56 3.39 -5.28 -6.40
N LYS A 57 3.51 -4.27 -7.28
CA LYS A 57 4.80 -3.66 -7.61
C LYS A 57 5.54 -3.11 -6.38
N TRP A 58 4.80 -2.50 -5.46
CA TRP A 58 5.39 -1.94 -4.23
C TRP A 58 5.75 -3.01 -3.21
N VAL A 59 4.98 -4.10 -3.13
CA VAL A 59 5.31 -5.27 -2.30
C VAL A 59 6.60 -5.94 -2.81
N TYR A 60 6.73 -6.16 -4.12
CA TYR A 60 8.00 -6.62 -4.72
C TYR A 60 9.18 -5.69 -4.41
N SER A 61 8.98 -4.38 -4.56
CA SER A 61 10.03 -3.41 -4.23
C SER A 61 10.41 -3.43 -2.75
N ALA A 62 9.46 -3.70 -1.85
CA ALA A 62 9.73 -3.81 -0.43
C ALA A 62 10.57 -5.04 -0.11
N ALA A 63 10.27 -6.18 -0.71
CA ALA A 63 11.08 -7.40 -0.56
C ALA A 63 12.49 -7.21 -1.14
N ALA A 64 12.63 -6.62 -2.32
CA ALA A 64 13.93 -6.32 -2.91
C ALA A 64 14.78 -5.37 -2.04
N ASN A 65 14.14 -4.37 -1.42
CA ASN A 65 14.82 -3.48 -0.49
C ASN A 65 15.22 -4.19 0.81
N ALA A 66 14.38 -5.14 1.27
CA ALA A 66 14.64 -5.92 2.47
C ALA A 66 15.83 -6.87 2.29
N SER A 67 15.88 -7.58 1.16
CA SER A 67 16.97 -8.50 0.84
C SER A 67 18.28 -7.74 0.60
N HIS A 68 18.26 -6.66 -0.18
CA HIS A 68 19.46 -5.92 -0.54
C HIS A 68 20.05 -5.12 0.65
N ASN A 69 19.22 -4.43 1.43
CA ASN A 69 19.72 -3.50 2.45
C ASN A 69 19.82 -4.11 3.86
N MET A 70 19.00 -5.12 4.16
CA MET A 70 18.90 -5.69 5.51
C MET A 70 19.21 -7.20 5.54
N GLY A 71 19.50 -7.82 4.39
CA GLY A 71 19.82 -9.25 4.30
C GLY A 71 18.65 -10.16 4.73
N LEU A 72 17.42 -9.64 4.72
CA LEU A 72 16.24 -10.37 5.15
C LEU A 72 15.84 -11.41 4.10
N ASN A 73 15.45 -12.60 4.56
CA ASN A 73 14.89 -13.62 3.70
C ASN A 73 13.41 -13.31 3.39
N GLU A 74 13.02 -13.47 2.13
CA GLU A 74 11.65 -13.20 1.67
C GLU A 74 10.62 -14.13 2.32
N ALA A 75 10.99 -15.41 2.51
CA ALA A 75 10.12 -16.42 3.12
C ALA A 75 9.80 -16.14 4.60
N ASP A 76 10.75 -15.52 5.31
CA ASP A 76 10.59 -15.18 6.73
C ASP A 76 9.97 -13.77 6.92
N SER A 77 9.63 -13.08 5.83
CA SER A 77 9.09 -11.71 5.86
C SER A 77 7.56 -11.66 5.88
N PHE A 78 7.00 -10.72 6.65
CA PHE A 78 5.56 -10.48 6.68
C PHE A 78 5.22 -8.99 6.67
N ILE A 79 4.00 -8.66 6.22
CA ILE A 79 3.52 -7.29 6.15
C ILE A 79 3.00 -6.87 7.53
N SER A 80 3.86 -6.22 8.30
CA SER A 80 3.52 -5.75 9.65
C SER A 80 2.51 -4.59 9.64
N LYS A 81 2.68 -3.64 8.72
CA LYS A 81 1.86 -2.43 8.66
C LYS A 81 1.67 -2.01 7.21
N ALA A 82 0.42 -1.74 6.86
CA ALA A 82 0.06 -1.25 5.53
C ALA A 82 -1.03 -0.18 5.66
N GLU A 83 -0.71 1.03 5.20
CA GLU A 83 -1.53 2.23 5.34
C GLU A 83 -1.73 2.93 4.00
N VAL A 84 -2.90 3.56 3.84
CA VAL A 84 -3.20 4.39 2.69
C VAL A 84 -3.69 5.75 3.15
N ASN A 85 -2.95 6.78 2.78
CA ASN A 85 -3.22 8.17 3.08
C ASN A 85 -3.71 8.91 1.83
N GLY A 86 -4.54 9.93 2.04
CA GLY A 86 -4.99 10.81 0.96
C GLY A 86 -3.85 11.70 0.49
N GLY A 87 -3.74 11.86 -0.83
CA GLY A 87 -2.81 12.82 -1.45
C GLY A 87 -3.54 14.04 -2.01
N ALA A 88 -2.82 14.77 -2.86
CA ALA A 88 -3.37 15.93 -3.56
C ALA A 88 -4.62 15.58 -4.40
N LEU A 89 -5.60 16.49 -4.39
CA LEU A 89 -6.84 16.37 -5.14
C LEU A 89 -6.84 17.37 -6.29
N VAL A 90 -6.87 16.87 -7.52
CA VAL A 90 -7.04 17.74 -8.70
C VAL A 90 -8.53 17.93 -8.95
N LYS A 91 -9.00 19.19 -8.96
CA LYS A 91 -10.39 19.54 -9.27
C LYS A 91 -10.49 19.91 -10.75
N LYS A 92 -11.48 19.35 -11.45
CA LYS A 92 -11.84 19.71 -12.83
C LYS A 92 -13.29 20.16 -12.88
N LEU A 93 -13.62 21.20 -13.61
CA LEU A 93 -15.01 21.63 -13.79
C LEU A 93 -15.65 20.83 -14.93
N ARG A 94 -16.87 20.33 -14.72
CA ARG A 94 -17.68 19.70 -15.78
C ARG A 94 -18.95 20.53 -16.01
N PRO A 95 -19.20 20.99 -17.25
CA PRO A 95 -20.44 21.70 -17.57
C PRO A 95 -21.65 20.78 -17.45
N ARG A 96 -22.80 21.34 -17.07
CA ARG A 96 -24.09 20.67 -16.90
C ARG A 96 -25.21 21.53 -17.49
N ALA A 97 -26.40 20.93 -17.60
CA ALA A 97 -27.58 21.61 -18.13
C ALA A 97 -27.92 22.90 -17.37
N ARG A 98 -28.57 23.84 -18.07
CA ARG A 98 -29.01 25.15 -17.53
C ARG A 98 -27.88 26.00 -16.96
N GLY A 99 -26.73 26.07 -17.65
CA GLY A 99 -25.58 26.90 -17.26
C GLY A 99 -24.88 26.47 -15.96
N ARG A 100 -25.23 25.31 -15.39
CA ARG A 100 -24.64 24.81 -14.15
C ARG A 100 -23.29 24.16 -14.42
N SER A 101 -22.44 24.11 -13.40
CA SER A 101 -21.17 23.39 -13.46
C SER A 101 -20.89 22.67 -12.13
N TYR A 102 -20.33 21.46 -12.21
CA TYR A 102 -19.99 20.67 -11.02
C TYR A 102 -18.51 20.26 -11.03
N PRO A 103 -17.83 20.29 -9.88
CA PRO A 103 -16.45 19.87 -9.78
C PRO A 103 -16.32 18.34 -9.75
N ILE A 104 -15.47 17.80 -10.61
CA ILE A 104 -14.96 16.42 -10.55
C ILE A 104 -13.65 16.43 -9.78
N LYS A 105 -13.57 15.63 -8.72
CA LYS A 105 -12.33 15.41 -7.97
C LYS A 105 -11.57 14.22 -8.54
N LYS A 106 -10.28 14.38 -8.82
CA LYS A 106 -9.35 13.30 -9.19
C LYS A 106 -8.42 13.09 -7.98
N PRO A 107 -8.75 12.14 -7.08
CA PRO A 107 -7.95 11.88 -5.91
C PRO A 107 -6.63 11.20 -6.28
N THR A 108 -5.61 11.47 -5.48
CA THR A 108 -4.40 10.66 -5.42
C THR A 108 -4.26 10.08 -4.01
N CYS A 109 -3.40 9.08 -3.85
CA CYS A 109 -3.09 8.51 -2.56
C CYS A 109 -1.60 8.23 -2.41
N HIS A 110 -1.18 8.13 -1.16
CA HIS A 110 0.13 7.64 -0.75
C HIS A 110 -0.07 6.31 -0.03
N ILE A 111 0.72 5.30 -0.40
CA ILE A 111 0.65 3.96 0.20
C ILE A 111 1.96 3.72 0.95
N THR A 112 1.85 3.30 2.20
CA THR A 112 2.99 2.92 3.03
C THR A 112 2.88 1.44 3.34
N ILE A 113 3.93 0.68 3.03
CA ILE A 113 4.04 -0.75 3.35
C ILE A 113 5.27 -0.93 4.21
N VAL A 114 5.13 -1.68 5.30
CA VAL A 114 6.23 -2.01 6.21
C VAL A 114 6.33 -3.52 6.32
N LEU A 115 7.46 -4.06 5.88
CA LEU A 115 7.83 -5.44 6.08
C LEU A 115 8.64 -5.58 7.37
N LYS A 116 8.41 -6.69 8.08
CA LYS A 116 9.20 -7.11 9.23
C LYS A 116 9.55 -8.57 9.09
N GLU A 117 10.65 -8.95 9.71
CA GLU A 117 11.03 -10.35 9.88
C GLU A 117 10.13 -11.01 10.93
N LYS A 118 9.61 -12.20 10.61
CA LYS A 118 8.88 -13.03 11.56
C LYS A 118 9.91 -13.65 12.52
N SER A 119 9.88 -13.28 13.79
CA SER A 119 10.75 -13.89 14.80
C SER A 119 10.47 -15.40 14.86
N LYS A 120 11.47 -16.23 14.52
CA LYS A 120 11.41 -17.68 14.72
C LYS A 120 11.24 -17.95 16.21
N SER A 121 10.15 -18.63 16.55
CA SER A 121 9.91 -19.18 17.91
C SER A 121 10.63 -20.50 18.04
#